data_AF-A0AAW8ARK5-F1
#
_entry.id   AF-A0AAW8ARK5-F1
#
_cell.length_a   1.000
_cell.length_b   1.000
_cell.length_c   1.000
_cell.angle_alpha   90.00
_cell.angle_beta   90.00
_cell.angle_gamma   90.00
#
_symmetry.space_group_name_H-M   'P 1'
#
loop_
_entity.id
_entity.type
_entity.pdbx_description
1 polymer ?
#
loop_
_entity_poly.entity_id
_entity_poly.type
_entity_poly.pdbx_seq_one_letter_code
_entity_poly.pdbx_strand_id
1 'polypeptide(L)' 'MTTRNYLLLTPGPFPTSRTVKEAMLFDSCTWDDD' A
#
# COMPACT_ATOMS: atom_id res chain seq x y z
N MET A 1 12.52 12.44 -14.36
CA MET A 1 11.08 12.12 -14.20
C MET A 1 10.62 12.76 -12.89
N THR A 2 9.65 13.66 -12.93
CA THR A 2 9.21 14.41 -11.73
C THR A 2 8.19 13.57 -10.97
N THR A 3 8.51 13.14 -9.75
CA THR A 3 7.56 12.45 -8.87
C THR A 3 6.46 13.43 -8.48
N ARG A 4 5.23 13.18 -8.94
CA ARG A 4 4.07 14.00 -8.57
C ARG A 4 3.49 13.47 -7.25
N ASN A 5 3.64 14.25 -6.19
CA ASN A 5 3.10 13.94 -4.87
C ASN A 5 1.72 14.59 -4.73
N TYR A 6 0.67 13.79 -4.86
CA TYR A 6 -0.71 14.24 -4.69
C TYR A 6 -1.26 13.81 -3.33
N LEU A 7 -1.97 14.72 -2.67
CA LEU A 7 -2.79 14.41 -1.50
C LEU A 7 -4.23 14.18 -1.97
N LEU A 8 -4.78 12.98 -1.74
CA LEU A 8 -6.18 12.71 -2.05
C LEU A 8 -7.06 13.21 -0.88
N LEU A 9 -7.89 14.21 -1.17
CA LEU A 9 -8.86 14.79 -0.24
C LEU A 9 -10.27 14.22 -0.47
N THR A 10 -10.36 12.98 -0.93
CA THR A 10 -11.62 12.23 -1.08
C THR A 10 -11.89 11.42 0.17
N PRO A 11 -13.16 11.19 0.58
CA PRO A 11 -13.50 10.47 1.82
C PRO A 11 -13.11 8.98 1.83
N GLY A 12 -12.53 8.47 0.75
CA GLY A 12 -11.81 7.20 0.66
C GLY A 12 -11.42 6.89 -0.79
N PRO A 13 -10.58 5.87 -1.04
CA PRO A 13 -9.39 5.49 -0.25
C PRO A 13 -8.38 6.65 -0.17
N PHE A 14 -7.73 6.80 0.98
CA PHE A 14 -6.76 7.87 1.24
C PHE A 14 -5.32 7.44 0.95
N PRO A 15 -4.40 8.38 0.66
CA PRO A 15 -2.99 8.08 0.55
C PRO A 15 -2.42 7.64 1.91
N THR A 16 -2.02 6.38 2.00
CA THR A 16 -1.29 5.81 3.13
C THR A 16 0.22 6.03 2.99
N SER A 17 1.00 5.83 4.07
CA SER A 17 2.45 5.97 4.06
C SER A 17 3.10 4.98 3.08
N ARG A 18 4.32 5.29 2.63
CA ARG A 18 5.10 4.39 1.77
C ARG A 18 5.30 3.03 2.44
N THR A 19 5.61 3.02 3.73
CA THR A 19 5.87 1.79 4.51
C THR A 19 4.64 0.88 4.62
N VAL A 20 3.43 1.46 4.75
CA VAL A 20 2.18 0.67 4.75
C VAL A 20 1.94 0.01 3.40
N LYS A 21 2.25 0.70 2.28
CA LYS A 21 2.12 0.12 0.94
C LYS A 21 3.17 -0.96 0.67
N GLU A 22 4.41 -0.74 1.10
CA GLU A 22 5.50 -1.72 0.98
C GLU A 22 5.17 -3.02 1.74
N ALA A 23 4.53 -2.92 2.90
CA ALA A 23 4.09 -4.09 3.67
C ALA A 23 3.02 -4.94 2.96
N MET A 24 2.34 -4.40 1.95
CA MET A 24 1.33 -5.13 1.17
C MET A 24 1.94 -5.90 -0.01
N LEU A 25 3.23 -5.71 -0.32
CA LEU A 25 3.91 -6.38 -1.44
C LEU A 25 4.41 -7.79 -1.06
N PHE A 26 3.54 -8.56 -0.41
CA PHE A 26 3.83 -9.93 0.01
C PHE A 26 2.57 -10.79 -0.13
N ASP A 27 2.71 -11.93 -0.83
CA ASP A 27 1.67 -12.95 -0.90
C ASP A 27 1.84 -13.91 0.28
N SER A 28 0.84 -13.92 1.18
CA SER A 28 0.81 -14.84 2.31
C SER A 28 -0.09 -16.03 1.98
N CYS A 29 0.52 -17.22 1.88
CA CYS A 29 -0.23 -18.47 1.91
C CYS A 29 -0.61 -18.77 3.36
N THR A 30 -1.89 -19.02 3.62
CA THR A 30 -2.40 -19.36 4.96
C THR A 30 -2.51 -20.88 5.16
N TRP A 31 -2.09 -21.66 4.17
CA TRP A 31 -2.21 -23.12 4.12
C TRP A 31 -0.85 -23.85 4.09
N ASP A 32 0.27 -23.12 4.06
CA ASP A 32 1.63 -23.68 4.14
C ASP A 32 2.02 -23.94 5.61
N ASP A 33 1.21 -24.74 6.30
CA ASP A 33 1.53 -25.31 7.62
C ASP A 33 2.25 -26.69 7.49
N ASP A 34 2.90 -26.97 6.35
CA ASP A 34 3.70 -28.20 6.06
C ASP A 34 5.13 -27.85 5.59
#